data_AF-A0A6A6E2G1-F1
#
_entry.id   AF-A0A6A6E2G1-F1
#
_cell.length_a   1.000
_cell.length_b   1.000
_cell.length_c   1.000
_cell.angle_alpha   90.00
_cell.angle_beta   90.00
_cell.angle_gamma   90.00
#
_symmetry.space_group_name_H-M   'P 1'
#
loop_
_entity.id
_entity.type
_entity.pdbx_description
1 polymer ?
#
loop_
_entity_poly.entity_id
_entity_poly.type
_entity_poly.pdbx_seq_one_letter_code
_entity_poly.pdbx_strand_id
1 'polypeptide(L)'
;MRLLHTKTLELSEFLDSNIPPYAILSHTWGAEEVSFDDMNRDHRTTLTKAGYRKIRQCCDKALLDGKEPTSKNIAFAELIAPLRVHFLNQDWVEIRTKEALLNRIAKISSIHAQILALPFNLSLATITQKMSWAAGKKTTRDKNITYCLIGLFRVNMPILYGEGAKAF
;
A
#
# COMPACT_ATOMS: atom_id res chain seq x y z
N MET A 1 8.05 -11.44 4.17
CA MET A 1 7.33 -10.58 3.19
C MET A 1 7.51 -11.13 1.78
N ARG A 2 6.49 -11.02 0.90
CA ARG A 2 6.60 -11.38 -0.52
C ARG A 2 6.82 -10.14 -1.38
N LEU A 3 7.77 -10.18 -2.31
CA LEU A 3 8.00 -9.16 -3.33
C LEU A 3 7.83 -9.76 -4.72
N LEU A 4 7.55 -8.91 -5.69
CA LEU A 4 7.41 -9.27 -7.09
C LEU A 4 8.65 -8.74 -7.83
N HIS A 5 9.32 -9.59 -8.61
CA HIS A 5 10.43 -9.12 -9.43
C HIS A 5 9.93 -8.22 -10.56
N THR A 6 10.54 -7.05 -10.71
CA THR A 6 10.24 -6.07 -11.76
C THR A 6 10.28 -6.67 -13.17
N LYS A 7 11.27 -7.53 -13.43
CA LYS A 7 11.56 -8.06 -14.78
C LYS A 7 10.83 -9.36 -15.08
N THR A 8 10.78 -10.27 -14.11
CA THR A 8 10.21 -11.62 -14.32
C THR A 8 8.75 -11.70 -13.90
N LEU A 9 8.27 -10.77 -13.08
CA LEU A 9 6.95 -10.82 -12.45
C LEU A 9 6.75 -12.09 -11.59
N GLU A 10 7.84 -12.69 -11.15
CA GLU A 10 7.83 -13.83 -10.23
C GLU A 10 7.79 -13.34 -8.79
N LEU A 11 7.04 -14.05 -7.95
CA LEU A 11 6.94 -13.78 -6.53
C LEU A 11 8.08 -14.45 -5.77
N SER A 12 8.83 -13.66 -5.01
CA SER A 12 9.88 -14.14 -4.12
C SER A 12 9.54 -13.85 -2.65
N GLU A 13 9.76 -14.82 -1.78
CA GLU A 13 9.57 -14.67 -0.34
C GLU A 13 10.88 -14.27 0.34
N PHE A 14 10.82 -13.23 1.17
CA PHE A 14 11.92 -12.71 1.98
C PHE A 14 11.57 -12.85 3.45
N LEU A 15 12.51 -13.38 4.24
CA LEU A 15 12.42 -13.40 5.70
C LEU A 15 13.07 -12.13 6.28
N ASP A 16 12.61 -11.72 7.46
CA ASP A 16 12.63 -10.34 7.99
C ASP A 16 13.94 -9.54 7.88
N SER A 17 15.10 -10.19 7.81
CA SER A 17 16.41 -9.53 7.82
C SER A 17 16.95 -9.15 6.43
N ASN A 18 16.48 -9.78 5.34
CA ASN A 18 17.08 -9.67 4.00
C ASN A 18 16.14 -9.04 2.96
N ILE A 19 15.34 -8.07 3.38
CA ILE A 19 14.38 -7.41 2.50
C ILE A 19 15.10 -6.35 1.65
N PRO A 20 15.16 -6.47 0.32
CA PRO A 20 15.77 -5.47 -0.55
C PRO A 20 14.90 -4.19 -0.60
N PRO A 21 15.45 -3.05 -1.06
CA PRO A 21 14.66 -1.85 -1.31
C PRO A 21 13.48 -2.15 -2.24
N TYR A 22 12.27 -1.80 -1.80
CA TYR A 22 11.04 -2.15 -2.51
C TYR A 22 10.10 -0.97 -2.72
N ALA A 23 9.23 -1.09 -3.71
CA ALA A 23 8.12 -0.16 -3.97
C ALA A 23 6.80 -0.85 -3.66
N ILE A 24 5.82 -0.12 -3.11
CA ILE A 24 4.48 -0.67 -2.88
C ILE A 24 3.51 -0.04 -3.88
N LEU A 25 2.72 -0.90 -4.54
CA LEU A 25 1.57 -0.45 -5.32
C LEU A 25 0.37 -0.27 -4.40
N SER A 26 -0.07 0.99 -4.26
CA SER A 26 -1.34 1.33 -3.60
C SER A 26 -2.36 1.74 -4.63
N HIS A 27 -3.43 0.97 -4.78
CA HIS A 27 -4.50 1.28 -5.72
C HIS A 27 -5.88 1.00 -5.15
N THR A 28 -6.89 1.68 -5.69
CA THR A 28 -8.27 1.35 -5.42
C THR A 28 -8.67 0.09 -6.19
N TRP A 29 -9.38 -0.81 -5.52
CA TRP A 29 -9.95 -2.00 -6.13
C TRP A 29 -10.90 -1.63 -7.26
N GLY A 30 -10.76 -2.29 -8.41
CA GLY A 30 -11.68 -2.20 -9.54
C GLY A 30 -12.29 -3.56 -9.92
N ALA A 31 -12.93 -3.62 -11.08
CA ALA A 31 -13.31 -4.88 -11.70
C ALA A 31 -12.05 -5.62 -12.21
N GLU A 32 -12.06 -6.96 -12.22
CA GLU A 32 -10.96 -7.79 -12.73
C GLU A 32 -9.61 -7.56 -12.01
N GLU A 33 -9.61 -7.58 -10.68
CA GLU A 33 -8.36 -7.57 -9.89
C GLU A 33 -7.66 -8.93 -9.95
N VAL A 34 -6.33 -8.91 -9.81
CA VAL A 34 -5.49 -10.10 -9.90
C VAL A 34 -5.27 -10.64 -8.48
N SER A 35 -5.72 -11.87 -8.25
CA SER A 35 -5.49 -12.59 -6.99
C SER A 35 -4.10 -13.25 -6.98
N PHE A 36 -3.70 -13.75 -5.80
CA PHE A 36 -2.46 -14.53 -5.68
C PHE A 36 -2.50 -15.80 -6.53
N ASP A 37 -3.65 -16.49 -6.55
CA ASP A 37 -3.84 -17.68 -7.37
C ASP A 37 -3.74 -17.36 -8.86
N ASP A 38 -4.21 -16.19 -9.30
CA ASP A 38 -4.08 -15.75 -10.70
C ASP A 38 -2.61 -15.56 -11.12
N MET A 39 -1.74 -15.15 -10.19
CA MET A 39 -0.30 -14.97 -10.47
C MET A 39 0.45 -16.30 -10.53
N ASN A 40 -0.02 -17.33 -9.82
CA ASN A 40 0.62 -18.66 -9.79
C ASN A 40 0.07 -19.65 -10.82
N ARG A 41 -1.08 -19.35 -11.44
CA ARG A 41 -1.78 -20.23 -12.40
C ARG A 41 -1.65 -19.72 -13.84
N ASP A 42 -2.56 -20.15 -14.72
CA ASP A 42 -2.58 -19.89 -16.16
C ASP A 42 -2.44 -18.39 -16.47
N HIS A 43 -1.33 -18.05 -17.10
CA HIS A 43 -0.96 -16.67 -17.41
C HIS A 43 -1.93 -16.02 -18.42
N ARG A 44 -2.63 -16.79 -19.26
CA ARG A 44 -3.43 -16.22 -20.35
C ARG A 44 -4.62 -15.38 -19.88
N THR A 45 -5.37 -15.84 -18.89
CA THR A 45 -6.51 -15.11 -18.33
C THR A 45 -6.07 -13.98 -17.41
N THR A 46 -4.91 -14.11 -16.76
CA THR A 46 -4.36 -13.06 -15.90
C THR A 46 -3.90 -11.86 -16.71
N LEU A 47 -3.30 -12.08 -17.90
CA LEU A 47 -2.85 -11.02 -18.79
C LEU A 47 -3.98 -10.08 -19.27
N THR A 48 -5.22 -10.56 -19.33
CA THR A 48 -6.38 -9.78 -19.81
C THR A 48 -7.07 -9.00 -18.70
N LYS A 49 -6.78 -9.30 -17.43
CA LYS A 49 -7.37 -8.61 -16.28
C LYS A 49 -6.91 -7.17 -16.19
N ALA A 50 -7.84 -6.25 -15.91
CA ALA A 50 -7.52 -4.84 -15.74
C ALA A 50 -6.53 -4.58 -14.60
N GLY A 51 -6.61 -5.38 -13.52
CA GLY A 51 -5.65 -5.33 -12.40
C GLY A 51 -4.21 -5.66 -12.81
N TYR A 52 -4.02 -6.54 -13.80
CA TYR A 52 -2.68 -6.95 -14.24
C TYR A 52 -1.92 -5.80 -14.90
N ARG A 53 -2.63 -4.93 -15.62
CA ARG A 53 -2.04 -3.71 -16.20
C ARG A 53 -1.43 -2.81 -15.12
N LYS A 54 -2.12 -2.64 -13.98
CA LYS A 54 -1.62 -1.85 -12.84
C LYS A 54 -0.36 -2.47 -12.24
N ILE A 55 -0.31 -3.80 -12.13
CA ILE A 55 0.87 -4.53 -11.65
C ILE A 55 2.07 -4.28 -12.56
N ARG A 56 1.91 -4.44 -13.89
CA ARG A 56 2.99 -4.18 -14.85
C ARG A 56 3.51 -2.74 -14.79
N GLN A 57 2.60 -1.78 -14.82
CA GLN A 57 2.99 -0.37 -14.79
C GLN A 57 3.70 -0.01 -13.46
N CYS A 58 3.35 -0.67 -12.35
CA CYS A 58 4.09 -0.56 -11.10
C CYS A 58 5.51 -1.09 -11.24
N CYS A 59 5.67 -2.27 -11.85
CA CYS A 59 6.98 -2.86 -12.11
C CYS A 59 7.86 -1.96 -12.97
N ASP A 60 7.31 -1.39 -14.05
CA ASP A 60 8.05 -0.48 -14.92
C ASP A 60 8.54 0.75 -14.16
N LYS A 61 7.66 1.35 -13.34
CA LYS A 61 8.03 2.51 -12.52
C LYS A 61 9.03 2.16 -11.41
N ALA A 62 8.84 1.03 -10.74
CA ALA A 62 9.76 0.56 -9.71
C ALA A 62 11.16 0.26 -10.30
N LEU A 63 11.21 -0.30 -11.51
CA LEU A 63 12.45 -0.58 -12.23
C LEU A 63 13.21 0.71 -12.56
N LEU A 64 12.51 1.74 -13.06
CA LEU A 64 13.10 3.07 -13.30
C LEU A 64 13.69 3.69 -12.03
N ASP A 65 13.05 3.44 -10.89
CA ASP A 65 13.47 3.95 -9.59
C ASP A 65 14.47 3.03 -8.86
N GLY A 66 14.94 1.95 -9.52
CA GLY A 66 15.90 0.97 -9.00
C GLY A 66 15.40 0.12 -7.83
N LYS A 67 14.11 -0.23 -7.79
CA LYS A 67 13.45 -0.97 -6.69
C LYS A 67 12.70 -2.20 -7.21
N GLU A 68 12.52 -3.20 -6.34
CA GLU A 68 11.63 -4.34 -6.62
C GLU A 68 10.21 -4.08 -6.07
N PRO A 69 9.13 -4.21 -6.86
CA PRO A 69 7.77 -3.89 -6.42
C PRO A 69 7.18 -4.98 -5.53
N THR A 70 6.15 -4.64 -4.77
CA THR A 70 5.26 -5.61 -4.14
C THR A 70 3.82 -5.19 -4.39
N SER A 71 3.03 -6.11 -4.95
CA SER A 71 1.59 -5.98 -5.04
C SER A 71 0.98 -6.47 -3.72
N LYS A 72 1.16 -5.70 -2.65
CA LYS A 72 0.35 -5.91 -1.45
C LYS A 72 -0.91 -5.06 -1.56
N ASN A 73 -2.07 -5.68 -1.39
CA ASN A 73 -3.29 -4.97 -1.07
C ASN A 73 -3.12 -4.31 0.31
N ILE A 74 -2.70 -3.05 0.36
CA ILE A 74 -2.51 -2.34 1.62
C ILE A 74 -3.51 -1.19 1.70
N ALA A 75 -4.48 -1.31 2.61
CA ALA A 75 -5.35 -0.22 2.98
C ALA A 75 -4.69 0.63 4.08
N PHE A 76 -4.56 1.92 3.82
CA PHE A 76 -4.35 3.03 4.78
C PHE A 76 -3.03 3.09 5.60
N ALA A 77 -2.27 2.01 5.76
CA ALA A 77 -0.98 2.05 6.48
C ALA A 77 0.06 2.99 5.81
N GLU A 78 -0.19 3.50 4.61
CA GLU A 78 0.84 4.06 3.71
C GLU A 78 0.96 5.57 3.70
N LEU A 79 0.01 6.35 4.22
CA LEU A 79 0.27 7.79 4.34
C LEU A 79 1.38 8.07 5.36
N ILE A 80 1.48 7.18 6.36
CA ILE A 80 2.40 7.27 7.49
C ILE A 80 3.62 6.34 7.32
N ALA A 81 3.63 5.34 6.42
CA ALA A 81 4.69 4.33 6.38
C ALA A 81 5.94 4.65 5.51
N PRO A 82 5.88 5.24 4.30
CA PRO A 82 7.08 5.55 3.52
C PRO A 82 7.45 7.04 3.56
N LEU A 83 8.76 7.33 3.56
CA LEU A 83 9.29 8.69 3.42
C LEU A 83 8.90 9.28 2.05
N ARG A 84 9.00 8.46 0.98
CA ARG A 84 8.72 8.83 -0.41
C ARG A 84 7.46 8.14 -0.92
N VAL A 85 6.48 8.95 -1.33
CA VAL A 85 5.22 8.49 -1.92
C VAL A 85 4.95 9.36 -3.15
N HIS A 86 4.66 8.70 -4.28
CA HIS A 86 4.29 9.33 -5.55
C HIS A 86 2.81 9.09 -5.81
N PHE A 87 2.06 10.16 -6.08
CA PHE A 87 0.66 10.07 -6.49
C PHE A 87 0.59 10.13 -8.01
N LEU A 88 0.05 9.09 -8.62
CA LEU A 88 -0.09 8.93 -10.06
C LEU A 88 -1.59 8.95 -10.41
N ASN A 89 -1.93 9.44 -11.61
CA ASN A 89 -3.29 9.31 -12.15
C ASN A 89 -3.50 7.92 -12.77
N GLN A 90 -4.70 7.67 -13.33
CA GLN A 90 -5.04 6.41 -14.01
C GLN A 90 -4.15 6.09 -15.22
N ASP A 91 -3.56 7.12 -15.82
CA ASP A 91 -2.66 7.03 -16.97
C ASP A 91 -1.18 6.93 -16.56
N TRP A 92 -0.91 6.72 -15.26
CA TRP A 92 0.44 6.62 -14.69
C TRP A 92 1.31 7.86 -14.86
N VAL A 93 0.68 9.01 -15.04
CA VAL A 93 1.32 10.32 -15.02
C VAL A 93 1.40 10.80 -13.58
N GLU A 94 2.59 11.24 -13.15
CA GLU A 94 2.78 11.75 -11.80
C GLU A 94 1.98 13.04 -11.61
N ILE A 95 1.06 13.01 -10.64
CA ILE A 95 0.32 14.18 -10.20
C ILE A 95 1.26 15.03 -9.34
N ARG A 96 1.72 14.46 -8.20
CA ARG A 96 2.64 15.08 -7.24
C ARG A 96 3.23 14.04 -6.28
N THR A 97 4.26 14.42 -5.53
CA THR A 97 4.77 13.65 -4.37
C THR A 97 4.03 14.01 -3.08
N LYS A 98 4.08 13.12 -2.08
CA LYS A 98 3.60 13.43 -0.71
C LYS A 98 4.32 14.62 -0.10
N GLU A 99 5.62 14.74 -0.33
CA GLU A 99 6.42 15.88 0.13
C GLU A 99 5.87 17.20 -0.42
N ALA A 100 5.56 17.26 -1.73
CA ALA A 100 4.98 18.44 -2.35
C ALA A 100 3.54 18.75 -1.87
N LEU A 101 2.79 17.74 -1.42
CA LEU A 101 1.42 17.87 -0.94
C LEU A 101 1.29 17.96 0.59
N LEU A 102 2.41 17.98 1.32
CA LEU A 102 2.44 17.71 2.74
C LEU A 102 1.54 18.64 3.55
N ASN A 103 1.60 19.95 3.30
CA ASN A 103 0.76 20.94 3.99
C ASN A 103 -0.74 20.74 3.68
N ARG A 104 -1.07 20.38 2.44
CA ARG A 104 -2.46 20.13 2.03
C ARG A 104 -3.00 18.85 2.68
N ILE A 105 -2.19 17.79 2.71
CA ILE A 105 -2.52 16.53 3.38
C ILE A 105 -2.68 16.76 4.88
N ALA A 106 -1.79 17.51 5.51
CA ALA A 106 -1.87 17.86 6.93
C ALA A 106 -3.19 18.56 7.26
N LYS A 107 -3.57 19.55 6.43
CA LYS A 107 -4.83 20.29 6.58
C LYS A 107 -6.07 19.41 6.47
N ILE A 108 -6.10 18.48 5.49
CA ILE A 108 -7.26 17.62 5.25
C ILE A 108 -7.36 16.50 6.28
N SER A 109 -6.22 15.92 6.68
CA SER A 109 -6.17 14.77 7.59
C SER A 109 -6.16 15.14 9.07
N SER A 110 -5.93 16.42 9.39
CA SER A 110 -5.65 16.93 10.74
C SER A 110 -4.41 16.29 11.40
N ILE A 111 -3.56 15.63 10.61
CA ILE A 111 -2.29 15.06 11.05
C ILE A 111 -1.22 16.12 10.85
N HIS A 112 -0.38 16.35 11.86
CA HIS A 112 0.66 17.35 11.77
C HIS A 112 1.67 17.01 10.65
N ALA A 113 2.08 18.04 9.91
CA ALA A 113 3.07 17.96 8.82
C ALA A 113 4.33 17.14 9.20
N GLN A 114 4.84 17.35 10.41
CA GLN A 114 6.02 16.65 10.94
C GLN A 114 5.83 15.14 11.13
N ILE A 115 4.59 14.69 11.39
CA ILE A 115 4.26 13.26 11.52
C ILE A 115 4.14 12.62 10.13
N LEU A 116 3.63 13.38 9.15
CA LEU A 116 3.55 12.94 7.75
C LEU A 116 4.93 12.89 7.06
N ALA A 117 5.84 13.80 7.43
CA ALA A 117 7.20 13.90 6.91
C ALA A 117 8.12 12.83 7.53
N LEU A 118 8.00 12.60 8.85
CA LEU A 118 8.87 11.71 9.60
C LEU A 118 8.03 10.65 10.31
N PRO A 119 7.85 9.46 9.70
CA PRO A 119 7.07 8.35 10.26
C PRO A 119 7.42 7.96 11.70
N PHE A 120 8.68 8.16 12.12
CA PHE A 120 9.13 7.88 13.48
C PHE A 120 8.37 8.71 14.54
N ASN A 121 7.91 9.92 14.18
CA ASN A 121 7.15 10.79 15.09
C ASN A 121 5.76 10.25 15.43
N LEU A 122 5.28 9.21 14.74
CA LEU A 122 3.99 8.59 15.06
C LEU A 122 3.96 8.01 16.48
N SER A 123 5.09 7.54 17.02
CA SER A 123 5.17 7.03 18.39
C SER A 123 4.97 8.13 19.43
N LEU A 124 5.34 9.37 19.11
CA LEU A 124 5.22 10.53 19.98
C LEU A 124 3.77 11.02 20.13
N ALA A 125 2.90 10.64 19.19
CA ALA A 125 1.50 11.03 19.23
C ALA A 125 0.70 10.20 20.25
N THR A 126 -0.11 10.92 21.03
CA THR A 126 -1.01 10.33 22.02
C THR A 126 -2.09 9.46 21.38
N ILE A 127 -2.66 8.55 22.17
CA ILE A 127 -3.81 7.75 21.75
C ILE A 127 -4.96 8.66 21.30
N THR A 128 -5.24 9.74 22.04
CA THR A 128 -6.30 10.70 21.70
C THR A 128 -6.08 11.38 20.35
N GLN A 129 -4.85 11.80 20.04
CA GLN A 129 -4.51 12.35 18.72
C GLN A 129 -4.70 11.32 17.62
N LYS A 130 -4.26 10.08 17.84
CA LYS A 130 -4.46 8.98 16.87
C LYS A 130 -5.95 8.72 16.64
N MET A 131 -6.74 8.65 17.71
CA MET A 131 -8.20 8.50 17.62
C MET A 131 -8.86 9.67 16.88
N SER A 132 -8.43 10.90 17.12
CA SER A 132 -9.01 12.07 16.44
C SER A 132 -8.72 12.06 14.94
N TRP A 133 -7.55 11.60 14.51
CA TRP A 133 -7.24 11.44 13.08
C TRP A 133 -8.08 10.35 12.41
N ALA A 134 -8.45 9.30 13.15
CA ALA A 134 -9.28 8.21 12.66
C ALA A 134 -10.78 8.55 12.66
N ALA A 135 -11.24 9.37 13.60
CA ALA A 135 -12.66 9.64 13.85
C ALA A 135 -13.45 10.16 12.64
N GLY A 136 -12.81 10.94 11.76
CA GLY A 136 -13.46 11.50 10.57
C GLY A 136 -13.40 10.64 9.30
N LYS A 137 -12.81 9.43 9.35
CA LYS A 137 -12.53 8.65 8.14
C LYS A 137 -13.72 7.79 7.74
N LYS A 138 -13.98 7.72 6.43
CA LYS A 138 -14.90 6.78 5.80
C LYS A 138 -14.13 5.86 4.86
N THR A 139 -14.39 4.56 4.94
CA THR A 139 -13.79 3.56 4.07
C THR A 139 -14.88 2.81 3.31
N THR A 140 -14.59 2.40 2.08
CA THR A 140 -15.56 1.66 1.23
C THR A 140 -15.86 0.26 1.76
N ARG A 141 -14.92 -0.33 2.52
CA ARG A 141 -15.09 -1.61 3.20
C ARG A 141 -14.85 -1.40 4.68
N ASP A 142 -15.70 -1.97 5.53
CA ASP A 142 -15.57 -1.82 6.99
C ASP A 142 -14.23 -2.33 7.50
N LYS A 143 -13.72 -3.45 6.96
CA LYS A 143 -12.40 -4.01 7.33
C LYS A 143 -11.24 -3.01 7.14
N ASN A 144 -11.37 -2.02 6.26
CA ASN A 144 -10.32 -1.03 6.02
C ASN A 144 -10.14 -0.05 7.19
N ILE A 145 -11.19 0.20 8.00
CA ILE A 145 -11.02 1.00 9.22
C ILE A 145 -10.15 0.26 10.24
N THR A 146 -10.29 -1.07 10.32
CA THR A 146 -9.48 -1.92 11.19
C THR A 146 -8.01 -1.86 10.78
N TYR A 147 -7.70 -2.02 9.48
CA TYR A 147 -6.33 -1.88 8.99
C TYR A 147 -5.74 -0.47 9.21
N CYS A 148 -6.56 0.57 9.05
CA CYS A 148 -6.19 1.94 9.40
C CYS A 148 -5.77 2.07 10.86
N LEU A 149 -6.58 1.54 11.79
CA LEU A 149 -6.29 1.61 13.23
C LEU A 149 -5.06 0.78 13.59
N ILE A 150 -4.91 -0.43 13.04
CA ILE A 150 -3.73 -1.28 13.27
C ILE A 150 -2.45 -0.54 12.88
N GLY A 151 -2.42 0.08 11.69
CA GLY A 151 -1.26 0.86 11.24
C GLY A 151 -0.99 2.09 12.12
N LEU A 152 -2.06 2.78 12.54
CA LEU A 152 -1.94 4.01 13.32
C LEU A 152 -1.46 3.76 14.76
N PHE A 153 -1.89 2.66 15.37
CA PHE A 153 -1.50 2.25 16.71
C PHE A 153 -0.26 1.35 16.72
N ARG A 154 0.30 1.00 15.55
CA ARG A 154 1.43 0.06 15.39
C ARG A 154 1.16 -1.27 16.12
N VAL A 155 -0.09 -1.74 16.08
CA VAL A 155 -0.48 -3.03 16.65
C VAL A 155 0.04 -4.12 15.72
N ASN A 156 0.71 -5.13 16.28
CA ASN A 156 1.07 -6.32 15.50
C ASN A 156 -0.16 -7.24 15.42
N MET A 157 -0.66 -7.50 14.21
CA MET A 157 -1.70 -8.50 13.99
C MET A 157 -1.10 -9.62 13.13
N PRO A 158 -1.05 -10.88 13.61
CA PRO A 158 -0.70 -12.00 12.75
C PRO A 158 -1.71 -12.06 11.59
N ILE A 159 -1.19 -12.06 10.37
CA ILE A 159 -1.99 -11.96 9.15
C ILE A 159 -2.69 -13.31 8.93
N LEU A 160 -3.90 -13.47 9.47
CA LEU A 160 -4.80 -14.57 9.11
C LEU A 160 -5.57 -14.17 7.86
N TYR A 161 -4.92 -14.30 6.69
CA TYR A 161 -5.60 -14.13 5.40
C TYR A 161 -6.24 -15.47 5.01
N GLY A 162 -7.55 -15.57 5.19
CA GLY A 162 -8.38 -16.50 4.43
C GLY A 162 -9.03 -15.74 3.29
N GLU A 163 -8.79 -16.15 2.04
CA GLU A 163 -9.56 -15.69 0.88
C GLU A 163 -10.73 -16.65 0.62
N GLY A 164 -11.90 -16.09 0.25
CA GLY A 164 -13.10 -16.88 -0.07
C GLY A 164 -13.76 -17.55 1.15
N ALA A 165 -14.35 -18.74 0.95
CA ALA A 165 -15.08 -19.50 1.97
C ALA A 165 -14.23 -19.96 3.17
N LYS A 166 -12.92 -19.69 3.16
CA LYS A 166 -11.98 -19.97 4.25
C LYS A 166 -11.64 -18.73 5.08
N ALA A 167 -12.47 -17.69 5.00
CA ALA A 167 -12.30 -16.45 5.76
C ALA A 167 -12.82 -16.51 7.22
N PHE A 168 -13.18 -17.71 7.71
CA PHE A 168 -13.64 -17.95 9.08
C PHE A 168 -12.82 -19.07 9.71
#